data_AF-A0A060SDB9-F1
#
_entry.id   AF-A0A060SDB9-F1
#
_cell.length_a   1.000
_cell.length_b   1.000
_cell.length_c   1.000
_cell.angle_alpha   90.00
_cell.angle_beta   90.00
_cell.angle_gamma   90.00
#
_symmetry.space_group_name_H-M   'P 1'
#
loop_
_entity.id
_entity.type
_entity.pdbx_description
1 polymer ?
#
loop_
_entity_poly.entity_id
_entity_poly.type
_entity_poly.pdbx_seq_one_letter_code
_entity_poly.pdbx_strand_id
1 'polypeptide(L)'
;MASKPNEKRTFQTLSNNDNQRERSGMSVYLEHVPTQSLPVTTTAASRCVKFALVLIAAISTIVFQLWLPSTVTVTDILGESTPCAGAKDFDWYSLEPSRDIRWTSCYSDQKCARLLLPLDYDIPDGPATAIALRIIPATDKENYRGTLLLNPGGPGGSGTEFIARRGIDISQIVGGSYDVLGFDPRGIGATTPAARCFDTESQWKLWELQRDTRLLNLTDDTVHIARAREKLLTARCEEKIGGEWGIARFAGTHLVARDMLEIVERLGQQKVHYWGFSYGTVLGQYFAALYPQKVGRLIIDGVFDAYSYRANIWNTSLVDTDAVIASFFQHCHHAGPEKCALWEPSPA
;
A
#
# COMPACT_ATOMS: atom_id res chain seq x y z
N MET A 1 -1.32 -54.03 34.85
CA MET A 1 -2.08 -53.71 36.09
C MET A 1 -1.56 -52.39 36.62
N ALA A 2 -2.29 -51.29 36.76
CA ALA A 2 -3.62 -50.89 36.34
C ALA A 2 -3.56 -49.35 36.18
N SER A 3 -4.09 -48.87 35.05
CA SER A 3 -4.29 -47.47 34.71
C SER A 3 -5.36 -46.82 35.59
N LYS A 4 -5.17 -45.56 36.00
CA LYS A 4 -6.25 -44.69 36.47
C LYS A 4 -6.62 -43.64 35.40
N PRO A 5 -7.89 -43.20 35.34
CA PRO A 5 -8.52 -42.79 34.09
C PRO A 5 -8.66 -41.27 33.90
N ASN A 6 -8.79 -40.90 32.63
CA ASN A 6 -9.13 -39.58 32.10
C ASN A 6 -10.40 -38.97 32.72
N GLU A 7 -10.28 -37.73 33.18
CA GLU A 7 -11.41 -36.87 33.53
C GLU A 7 -11.94 -36.22 32.25
N LYS A 8 -13.11 -36.70 31.78
CA LYS A 8 -13.86 -36.09 30.69
C LYS A 8 -14.53 -34.81 31.19
N ARG A 9 -14.13 -33.64 30.67
CA ARG A 9 -14.97 -32.44 30.72
C ARG A 9 -16.02 -32.51 29.61
N THR A 10 -17.26 -32.68 30.03
CA THR A 10 -18.47 -32.57 29.23
C THR A 10 -18.63 -31.13 28.74
N PHE A 11 -18.55 -30.90 27.43
CA PHE A 11 -19.05 -29.67 26.83
C PHE A 11 -20.57 -29.79 26.72
N GLN A 12 -21.29 -29.03 27.54
CA GLN A 12 -22.72 -28.79 27.35
C GLN A 12 -22.91 -27.87 26.15
N THR A 13 -23.57 -28.38 25.11
CA THR A 13 -24.16 -27.60 24.03
C THR A 13 -25.34 -26.81 24.57
N LEU A 14 -25.17 -25.50 24.73
CA LEU A 14 -26.29 -24.57 24.89
C LEU A 14 -26.79 -24.18 23.51
N SER A 15 -27.82 -24.89 23.06
CA SER A 15 -28.75 -24.43 22.03
C SER A 15 -29.60 -23.31 22.61
N ASN A 16 -29.50 -22.10 22.06
CA ASN A 16 -30.56 -21.10 22.17
C ASN A 16 -30.82 -20.51 20.78
N ASN A 17 -31.93 -20.95 20.20
CA ASN A 17 -32.75 -20.12 19.33
C ASN A 17 -33.14 -18.87 20.12
N ASP A 18 -32.84 -17.69 19.58
CA ASP A 18 -33.78 -16.59 19.59
C ASP A 18 -33.40 -15.61 18.47
N ASN A 19 -34.20 -15.69 17.41
CA ASN A 19 -34.45 -14.57 16.51
C ASN A 19 -34.91 -13.36 17.33
N GLN A 20 -34.60 -12.17 16.84
CA GLN A 20 -34.93 -10.83 17.37
C GLN A 20 -33.74 -10.13 18.06
N ARG A 21 -32.89 -9.49 17.23
CA ARG A 21 -32.26 -8.23 17.64
C ARG A 21 -32.45 -7.19 16.55
N GLU A 22 -33.36 -6.29 16.90
CA GLU A 22 -33.64 -4.96 16.35
C GLU A 22 -32.50 -4.36 15.52
N ARG A 23 -32.80 -4.12 14.25
CA ARG A 23 -32.08 -3.13 13.43
C ARG A 23 -32.40 -1.75 13.99
N SER A 24 -31.57 -1.24 14.90
CA SER A 24 -31.49 0.19 15.15
C SER A 24 -30.82 0.84 13.94
N GLY A 25 -31.63 1.30 13.00
CA GLY A 25 -31.18 2.11 11.87
C GLY A 25 -30.61 3.42 12.38
N MET A 26 -29.29 3.60 12.25
CA MET A 26 -28.66 4.89 12.40
C MET A 26 -28.91 5.67 11.10
N SER A 27 -30.02 6.41 11.08
CA SER A 27 -30.34 7.36 10.02
C SER A 27 -29.34 8.51 10.10
N VAL A 28 -28.40 8.55 9.14
CA VAL A 28 -27.53 9.72 8.94
C VAL A 28 -28.38 10.76 8.23
N TYR A 29 -28.95 11.69 8.99
CA TYR A 29 -29.52 12.92 8.46
C TYR A 29 -28.37 13.78 7.91
N LEU A 30 -28.20 13.78 6.58
CA LEU A 30 -27.44 14.81 5.90
C LEU A 30 -28.32 16.06 5.83
N GLU A 31 -28.07 17.02 6.70
CA GLU A 31 -28.63 18.36 6.56
C GLU A 31 -28.16 18.97 5.22
N HIS A 32 -29.13 19.40 4.42
CA HIS A 32 -28.94 20.12 3.18
C HIS A 32 -28.22 21.45 3.45
N VAL A 33 -26.97 21.56 2.99
CA VAL A 33 -26.31 22.86 2.83
C VAL A 33 -26.79 23.46 1.50
N PRO A 34 -27.50 24.61 1.48
CA PRO A 34 -27.94 25.21 0.23
C PRO A 34 -26.74 25.79 -0.52
N THR A 35 -26.55 25.34 -1.77
CA THR A 35 -25.59 25.93 -2.70
C THR A 35 -26.08 27.32 -3.13
N GLN A 36 -25.37 28.37 -2.70
CA GLN A 36 -25.55 29.70 -3.27
C GLN A 36 -25.00 29.70 -4.70
N SER A 37 -25.88 30.00 -5.66
CA SER A 37 -25.53 30.26 -7.05
C SER A 37 -24.88 31.63 -7.19
N LEU A 38 -23.71 31.69 -7.82
CA LEU A 38 -23.12 32.94 -8.31
C LEU A 38 -23.71 33.27 -9.69
N PRO A 39 -24.03 34.54 -10.00
CA PRO A 39 -24.65 34.91 -11.26
C PRO A 39 -23.62 34.93 -12.40
N VAL A 40 -23.94 34.24 -13.49
CA VAL A 40 -23.25 34.39 -14.77
C VAL A 40 -23.76 35.68 -15.42
N THR A 41 -22.94 36.72 -15.43
CA THR A 41 -23.21 37.92 -16.23
C THR A 41 -22.97 37.64 -17.70
N THR A 42 -24.06 37.59 -18.46
CA THR A 42 -24.08 37.72 -19.91
C THR A 42 -23.81 39.17 -20.31
N THR A 43 -22.79 39.41 -21.13
CA THR A 43 -22.77 40.58 -22.02
C THR A 43 -22.54 40.13 -23.44
N ALA A 44 -23.52 40.46 -24.28
CA ALA A 44 -23.56 40.20 -25.70
C ALA A 44 -22.53 41.05 -26.46
N ALA A 45 -21.83 40.43 -27.41
CA ALA A 45 -21.39 41.10 -28.62
C ALA A 45 -21.70 40.19 -29.82
N SER A 46 -22.67 40.67 -30.59
CA SER A 46 -23.25 40.20 -31.84
C SER A 46 -22.30 39.52 -32.83
N ARG A 47 -22.69 38.32 -33.32
CA ARG A 47 -23.19 38.07 -34.70
C ARG A 47 -22.31 38.64 -35.84
N CYS A 48 -21.64 37.74 -36.56
CA CYS A 48 -21.71 37.68 -38.03
C CYS A 48 -21.17 36.35 -38.57
N VAL A 49 -22.08 35.59 -39.18
CA VAL A 49 -21.91 34.69 -40.33
C VAL A 49 -21.09 33.40 -40.15
N LYS A 50 -21.81 32.33 -39.81
CA LYS A 50 -21.58 31.00 -40.39
C LYS A 50 -22.03 31.04 -41.85
N PHE A 51 -21.20 30.59 -42.78
CA PHE A 51 -21.52 29.76 -43.98
C PHE A 51 -20.41 29.91 -45.02
N ALA A 52 -19.57 28.89 -45.18
CA ALA A 52 -19.14 28.37 -46.48
C ALA A 52 -18.35 27.07 -46.26
N LEU A 53 -18.92 25.99 -46.79
CA LEU A 53 -18.47 24.60 -46.80
C LEU A 53 -17.33 24.38 -47.82
N VAL A 54 -16.52 23.34 -47.55
CA VAL A 54 -16.05 22.32 -48.52
C VAL A 54 -15.47 22.85 -49.85
N LEU A 55 -14.14 22.89 -49.92
CA LEU A 55 -13.26 22.89 -51.11
C LEU A 55 -11.84 23.07 -50.53
N ILE A 56 -10.93 22.09 -50.44
CA ILE A 56 -10.33 21.31 -51.50
C ILE A 56 -9.57 20.16 -50.79
N ALA A 57 -10.05 18.93 -50.96
CA ALA A 57 -9.16 17.78 -51.00
C ALA A 57 -8.69 17.63 -52.46
N ALA A 58 -7.45 17.20 -52.65
CA ALA A 58 -6.86 16.78 -53.92
C ALA A 58 -6.49 17.89 -54.94
N ILE A 59 -5.35 18.55 -54.68
CA ILE A 59 -4.29 18.70 -55.69
C ILE A 59 -3.01 18.17 -55.02
N SER A 60 -2.88 16.85 -54.93
CA SER A 60 -1.97 16.08 -55.78
C SER A 60 -0.55 16.64 -55.79
N THR A 61 0.33 15.98 -55.04
CA THR A 61 1.56 15.38 -55.59
C THR A 61 2.05 16.00 -56.89
N ILE A 62 3.08 16.86 -56.80
CA ILE A 62 4.22 17.05 -57.72
C ILE A 62 4.85 18.40 -57.35
N VAL A 63 5.51 18.45 -56.19
CA VAL A 63 6.83 19.10 -56.03
C VAL A 63 7.57 18.27 -54.97
N PHE A 64 7.80 17.01 -55.32
CA PHE A 64 8.88 16.25 -54.71
C PHE A 64 10.19 16.83 -55.28
N GLN A 65 11.20 16.97 -54.43
CA GLN A 65 12.60 17.29 -54.76
C GLN A 65 12.91 18.78 -54.89
N LEU A 66 13.29 19.39 -53.77
CA LEU A 66 14.43 20.30 -53.58
C LEU A 66 14.13 21.16 -52.35
N TRP A 67 14.38 20.61 -51.16
CA TRP A 67 14.80 21.31 -49.93
C TRP A 67 14.65 20.33 -48.75
N LEU A 68 15.68 19.51 -48.52
CA LEU A 68 15.93 18.88 -47.24
C LEU A 68 16.89 19.78 -46.47
N PRO A 69 16.56 20.09 -45.21
CA PRO A 69 17.52 19.84 -44.16
C PRO A 69 16.93 18.86 -43.13
N SER A 70 17.66 17.77 -42.94
CA SER A 70 17.80 16.97 -41.71
C SER A 70 16.53 16.52 -40.94
N THR A 71 16.29 15.20 -41.03
CA THR A 71 15.88 14.29 -39.93
C THR A 71 14.79 14.76 -38.96
N VAL A 72 13.56 14.29 -39.19
CA VAL A 72 12.60 14.08 -38.08
C VAL A 72 12.79 12.66 -37.59
N THR A 73 13.43 12.50 -36.43
CA THR A 73 13.51 11.22 -35.72
C THR A 73 12.16 10.90 -35.05
N VAL A 74 11.85 9.62 -34.91
CA VAL A 74 10.62 9.06 -34.30
C VAL A 74 10.44 9.43 -32.80
N THR A 75 11.33 10.27 -32.25
CA THR A 75 11.31 10.75 -30.87
C THR A 75 10.15 11.70 -30.56
N ASP A 76 9.55 12.36 -31.56
CA ASP A 76 8.54 13.41 -31.29
C ASP A 76 7.09 12.91 -31.16
N ILE A 77 6.82 11.60 -31.35
CA ILE A 77 5.46 11.00 -31.24
C ILE A 77 5.28 10.22 -29.94
N LEU A 78 6.37 9.87 -29.26
CA LEU A 78 6.32 9.38 -27.89
C LEU A 78 6.59 10.58 -26.99
N GLY A 79 5.53 11.20 -26.47
CA GLY A 79 5.67 12.18 -25.41
C GLY A 79 6.48 11.55 -24.28
N GLU A 80 7.75 11.95 -24.16
CA GLU A 80 8.52 11.73 -22.95
C GLU A 80 7.68 12.32 -21.82
N SER A 81 7.19 11.45 -20.94
CA SER A 81 6.77 11.88 -19.63
C SER A 81 7.96 12.61 -19.03
N THR A 82 7.93 13.94 -19.04
CA THR A 82 8.88 14.75 -18.31
C THR A 82 8.84 14.22 -16.89
N PRO A 83 9.93 13.59 -16.38
CA PRO A 83 9.98 13.23 -14.97
C PRO A 83 9.73 14.52 -14.22
N CYS A 84 8.91 14.50 -13.17
CA CYS A 84 8.73 15.65 -12.32
C CYS A 84 10.12 16.14 -11.87
N ALA A 85 10.63 17.19 -12.53
CA ALA A 85 11.89 17.80 -12.22
C ALA A 85 11.69 18.50 -10.88
N GLY A 86 12.16 17.90 -9.78
CA GLY A 86 12.03 18.52 -8.46
C GLY A 86 12.48 17.73 -7.24
N ALA A 87 12.56 16.40 -7.28
CA ALA A 87 13.22 15.65 -6.22
C ALA A 87 14.55 15.13 -6.77
N LYS A 88 15.68 15.64 -6.27
CA LYS A 88 16.93 14.89 -6.38
C LYS A 88 16.64 13.50 -5.81
N ASP A 89 16.87 12.44 -6.59
CA ASP A 89 16.83 11.08 -6.08
C ASP A 89 17.72 11.03 -4.85
N PHE A 90 17.09 10.87 -3.69
CA PHE A 90 17.81 10.78 -2.44
C PHE A 90 18.43 9.39 -2.37
N ASP A 91 19.76 9.34 -2.32
CA ASP A 91 20.48 8.09 -2.19
C ASP A 91 20.42 7.58 -0.75
N TRP A 92 19.49 6.67 -0.48
CA TRP A 92 19.38 5.98 0.80
C TRP A 92 20.67 5.31 1.24
N TYR A 93 21.46 4.78 0.30
CA TYR A 93 22.64 3.99 0.61
C TYR A 93 23.86 4.87 0.92
N SER A 94 23.78 6.16 0.64
CA SER A 94 24.76 7.15 1.14
C SER A 94 24.64 7.41 2.64
N LEU A 95 23.51 7.06 3.28
CA LEU A 95 23.37 7.13 4.73
C LEU A 95 24.07 5.94 5.39
N GLU A 96 25.04 6.25 6.26
CA GLU A 96 25.72 5.27 7.09
C GLU A 96 24.75 4.70 8.15
N PRO A 97 24.44 3.39 8.13
CA PRO A 97 23.59 2.78 9.14
C PRO A 97 24.19 2.88 10.54
N SER A 98 23.37 3.12 11.55
CA SER A 98 23.83 3.24 12.94
C SER A 98 22.89 2.55 13.93
N ARG A 99 23.42 2.11 15.07
CA ARG A 99 22.62 1.55 16.18
C ARG A 99 21.74 2.61 16.84
N ASP A 100 22.09 3.88 16.69
CA ASP A 100 21.30 5.03 17.11
C ASP A 100 20.64 5.70 15.89
N ILE A 101 19.50 6.36 16.08
CA ILE A 101 18.82 7.04 14.97
C ILE A 101 19.54 8.35 14.67
N ARG A 102 20.29 8.36 13.57
CA ARG A 102 20.98 9.55 13.04
C ARG A 102 20.16 10.18 11.93
N TRP A 103 19.44 11.24 12.26
CA TRP A 103 18.61 11.95 11.29
C TRP A 103 19.44 12.77 10.31
N THR A 104 19.17 12.63 9.03
CA THR A 104 19.67 13.48 7.96
C THR A 104 18.49 14.12 7.25
N SER A 105 18.60 15.40 6.91
CA SER A 105 17.60 16.07 6.07
C SER A 105 17.53 15.35 4.72
N CYS A 106 16.33 14.96 4.35
CA CYS A 106 16.04 14.33 3.06
C CYS A 106 14.70 14.90 2.58
N TYR A 107 14.52 15.05 1.26
CA TYR A 107 13.24 15.48 0.67
C TYR A 107 12.60 16.70 1.37
N SER A 108 12.87 17.94 0.91
CA SER A 108 12.36 19.22 1.48
C SER A 108 12.32 19.28 3.03
N ASP A 109 11.21 18.86 3.64
CA ASP A 109 10.86 19.08 5.05
C ASP A 109 10.90 17.80 5.89
N GLN A 110 11.58 16.77 5.38
CA GLN A 110 11.57 15.43 5.97
C GLN A 110 12.96 15.04 6.49
N LYS A 111 12.99 14.01 7.34
CA LYS A 111 14.25 13.45 7.83
C LYS A 111 14.28 11.95 7.57
N CYS A 112 15.45 11.46 7.22
CA CYS A 112 15.69 10.06 6.91
C CYS A 112 16.81 9.53 7.80
N ALA A 113 16.76 8.24 8.10
CA ALA A 113 17.79 7.53 8.84
C ALA A 113 17.86 6.07 8.41
N ARG A 114 18.99 5.42 8.66
CA ARG A 114 19.14 3.96 8.55
C ARG A 114 19.53 3.39 9.90
N LEU A 115 18.61 2.64 10.50
CA LEU A 115 18.75 2.10 11.84
C LEU A 115 19.20 0.64 11.79
N LEU A 116 20.34 0.33 12.39
CA LEU A 116 20.83 -1.03 12.55
C LEU A 116 20.10 -1.73 13.70
N LEU A 117 19.39 -2.80 13.36
CA LEU A 117 18.77 -3.74 14.28
C LEU A 117 19.32 -5.16 14.04
N PRO A 118 19.30 -6.05 15.05
CA PRO A 118 19.68 -7.45 14.85
C PRO A 118 18.84 -8.12 13.78
N LEU A 119 19.45 -8.88 12.88
CA LEU A 119 18.72 -9.71 11.92
C LEU A 119 18.00 -10.85 12.65
N ASP A 120 18.60 -11.40 13.70
CA ASP A 120 17.95 -12.30 14.64
C ASP A 120 18.05 -11.72 16.04
N TYR A 121 16.92 -11.59 16.74
CA TYR A 121 16.90 -11.06 18.10
C TYR A 121 17.38 -12.08 19.14
N ASP A 122 17.38 -13.37 18.81
CA ASP A 122 17.97 -14.42 19.67
C ASP A 122 19.50 -14.41 19.59
N ILE A 123 20.08 -13.79 18.55
CA ILE A 123 21.52 -13.65 18.32
C ILE A 123 21.85 -12.16 18.07
N PRO A 124 21.79 -11.31 19.10
CA PRO A 124 21.85 -9.85 18.95
C PRO A 124 23.18 -9.31 18.40
N ASP A 125 24.27 -10.07 18.56
CA ASP A 125 25.60 -9.76 18.02
C ASP A 125 25.86 -10.38 16.64
N GLY A 126 24.85 -11.03 16.05
CA GLY A 126 24.91 -11.59 14.70
C GLY A 126 24.78 -10.55 13.58
N PRO A 127 24.47 -10.98 12.35
CA PRO A 127 24.19 -10.07 11.24
C PRO A 127 23.10 -9.06 11.60
N ALA A 128 23.17 -7.87 10.99
CA ALA A 128 22.21 -6.79 11.21
C ALA A 128 21.37 -6.53 9.97
N THR A 129 20.19 -5.96 10.19
CA THR A 129 19.38 -5.32 9.16
C THR A 129 19.42 -3.81 9.36
N ALA A 130 19.58 -3.05 8.27
CA ALA A 130 19.56 -1.60 8.27
C ALA A 130 18.17 -1.11 7.84
N ILE A 131 17.30 -0.83 8.81
CA ILE A 131 15.93 -0.38 8.61
C ILE A 131 15.92 1.07 8.13
N ALA A 132 15.31 1.32 6.97
CA ALA A 132 15.11 2.68 6.47
C ALA A 132 13.93 3.36 7.19
N LEU A 133 14.17 4.56 7.71
CA LEU A 133 13.20 5.38 8.42
C LEU A 133 13.00 6.70 7.69
N ARG A 134 11.75 7.16 7.60
CA ARG A 134 11.40 8.49 7.09
C ARG A 134 10.38 9.14 8.01
N ILE A 135 10.64 10.38 8.42
CA ILE A 135 9.81 11.10 9.37
C ILE A 135 9.48 12.51 8.86
N ILE A 136 8.23 12.91 9.07
CA ILE A 136 7.78 14.29 8.99
C ILE A 136 7.64 14.79 10.43
N PRO A 137 8.47 15.76 10.86
CA PRO A 137 8.38 16.28 12.21
C PRO A 137 7.05 16.97 12.49
N ALA A 138 6.55 16.86 13.73
CA ALA A 138 5.39 17.59 14.22
C ALA A 138 5.55 19.10 13.98
N THR A 139 4.50 19.77 13.50
CA THR A 139 4.49 21.23 13.35
C THR A 139 4.08 21.92 14.64
N ASP A 140 3.20 21.30 15.42
CA ASP A 140 2.79 21.77 16.74
C ASP A 140 3.70 21.18 17.81
N LYS A 141 4.75 21.93 18.15
CA LYS A 141 5.72 21.55 19.19
C LYS A 141 5.21 21.83 20.60
N GLU A 142 4.23 22.70 20.76
CA GLU A 142 3.67 23.05 22.07
C GLU A 142 2.78 21.92 22.61
N ASN A 143 2.01 21.26 21.74
CA ASN A 143 1.14 20.14 22.12
C ASN A 143 1.67 18.78 21.69
N TYR A 144 2.99 18.61 21.56
CA TYR A 144 3.62 17.39 21.04
C TYR A 144 3.15 16.10 21.75
N ARG A 145 2.75 15.10 20.96
CA ARG A 145 2.13 13.83 21.42
C ARG A 145 2.95 12.58 21.11
N GLY A 146 4.19 12.75 20.66
CA GLY A 146 5.09 11.66 20.31
C GLY A 146 5.10 11.32 18.81
N THR A 147 5.70 10.18 18.49
CA THR A 147 5.81 9.65 17.13
C THR A 147 4.69 8.65 16.84
N LEU A 148 3.99 8.86 15.73
CA LEU A 148 3.03 7.95 15.13
C LEU A 148 3.72 7.11 14.04
N LEU A 149 3.78 5.79 14.25
CA LEU A 149 4.25 4.85 13.24
C LEU A 149 3.14 4.55 12.23
N LEU A 150 3.48 4.59 10.94
CA LEU A 150 2.61 4.26 9.83
C LEU A 150 3.10 3.05 9.06
N ASN A 151 2.16 2.22 8.61
CA ASN A 151 2.45 1.11 7.71
C ASN A 151 1.34 0.97 6.64
N PRO A 152 1.68 1.00 5.35
CA PRO A 152 0.68 0.94 4.27
C PRO A 152 0.10 -0.46 4.01
N GLY A 153 0.69 -1.50 4.60
CA GLY A 153 0.32 -2.89 4.32
C GLY A 153 1.03 -3.48 3.10
N GLY A 154 0.26 -4.19 2.26
CA GLY A 154 0.76 -5.12 1.25
C GLY A 154 0.50 -6.58 1.64
N PRO A 155 1.45 -7.32 2.26
CA PRO A 155 2.80 -6.93 2.67
C PRO A 155 3.71 -6.55 1.49
N GLY A 156 4.86 -5.95 1.79
CA GLY A 156 5.81 -5.47 0.77
C GLY A 156 5.68 -3.99 0.41
N GLY A 157 4.71 -3.28 0.99
CA GLY A 157 4.62 -1.83 0.88
C GLY A 157 5.75 -1.13 1.64
N SER A 158 6.43 -0.19 0.97
CA SER A 158 7.44 0.67 1.59
C SER A 158 6.77 1.73 2.46
N GLY A 159 7.08 1.74 3.75
CA GLY A 159 6.60 2.75 4.69
C GLY A 159 7.25 4.10 4.44
N THR A 160 8.51 4.15 4.01
CA THR A 160 9.17 5.41 3.67
C THR A 160 8.55 6.04 2.42
N GLU A 161 8.22 5.26 1.40
CA GLU A 161 7.48 5.75 0.23
C GLU A 161 6.05 6.16 0.58
N PHE A 162 5.42 5.48 1.53
CA PHE A 162 4.10 5.89 2.02
C PHE A 162 4.13 7.28 2.66
N ILE A 163 5.14 7.60 3.46
CA ILE A 163 5.34 8.96 4.00
C ILE A 163 5.57 9.97 2.88
N ALA A 164 6.32 9.58 1.84
CA ALA A 164 6.54 10.44 0.67
C ALA A 164 5.23 10.92 0.05
N ARG A 165 4.27 10.00 -0.10
CA ARG A 165 3.02 10.24 -0.82
C ARG A 165 1.89 10.78 0.04
N ARG A 166 1.80 10.32 1.29
CA ARG A 166 0.62 10.54 2.17
C ARG A 166 0.97 11.16 3.52
N GLY A 167 2.25 11.33 3.84
CA GLY A 167 2.66 11.76 5.18
C GLY A 167 2.18 13.16 5.55
N ILE A 168 2.11 14.09 4.60
CA ILE A 168 1.58 15.44 4.83
C ILE A 168 0.07 15.41 5.10
N ASP A 169 -0.70 14.68 4.27
CA ASP A 169 -2.13 14.47 4.48
C ASP A 169 -2.41 13.89 5.88
N ILE A 170 -1.63 12.88 6.29
CA ILE A 170 -1.79 12.26 7.61
C ILE A 170 -1.39 13.22 8.73
N SER A 171 -0.31 13.99 8.56
CA SER A 171 0.10 15.03 9.54
C SER A 171 -1.02 16.04 9.79
N GLN A 172 -1.73 16.44 8.73
CA GLN A 172 -2.91 17.33 8.83
C GLN A 172 -4.07 16.64 9.55
N ILE A 173 -4.38 15.38 9.22
CA ILE A 173 -5.45 14.60 9.87
C ILE A 173 -5.22 14.48 11.38
N VAL A 174 -3.97 14.27 11.81
CA VAL A 174 -3.63 14.12 13.23
C VAL A 174 -3.32 15.45 13.95
N GLY A 175 -3.56 16.57 13.28
CA GLY A 175 -3.49 17.91 13.86
C GLY A 175 -2.07 18.44 14.09
N GLY A 176 -1.05 17.90 13.43
CA GLY A 176 0.33 18.39 13.49
C GLY A 176 1.07 18.15 14.80
N SER A 177 0.43 17.59 15.83
CA SER A 177 1.04 17.33 17.14
C SER A 177 1.86 16.04 17.22
N TYR A 178 1.93 15.26 16.14
CA TYR A 178 2.69 14.00 16.08
C TYR A 178 3.84 14.14 15.10
N ASP A 179 4.98 13.54 15.42
CA ASP A 179 5.91 13.17 14.35
C ASP A 179 5.29 12.01 13.58
N VAL A 180 5.23 12.10 12.26
CA VAL A 180 4.66 11.06 11.39
C VAL A 180 5.80 10.27 10.78
N LEU A 181 5.96 9.02 11.20
CA LEU A 181 7.09 8.17 10.81
C LEU A 181 6.60 6.92 10.07
N GLY A 182 7.22 6.66 8.92
CA GLY A 182 7.12 5.37 8.23
C GLY A 182 8.50 4.73 8.19
N PHE A 183 8.50 3.40 8.24
CA PHE A 183 9.71 2.61 8.10
C PHE A 183 9.50 1.52 7.06
N ASP A 184 10.55 1.14 6.36
CA ASP A 184 10.51 0.00 5.46
C ASP A 184 10.76 -1.29 6.25
N PRO A 185 9.81 -2.24 6.30
CA PRO A 185 10.03 -3.50 7.00
C PRO A 185 11.23 -4.26 6.44
N ARG A 186 11.70 -5.25 7.19
CA ARG A 186 12.79 -6.16 6.80
C ARG A 186 12.59 -6.69 5.37
N GLY A 187 13.60 -6.49 4.52
CA GLY A 187 13.57 -6.91 3.12
C GLY A 187 12.83 -5.99 2.15
N ILE A 188 12.21 -4.90 2.61
CA ILE A 188 11.36 -4.02 1.82
C ILE A 188 12.04 -2.67 1.55
N GLY A 189 11.72 -2.05 0.42
CA GLY A 189 12.12 -0.66 0.12
C GLY A 189 13.63 -0.45 0.19
N ALA A 190 14.04 0.55 0.99
CA ALA A 190 15.44 0.89 1.21
C ALA A 190 16.09 0.11 2.37
N THR A 191 15.36 -0.80 3.03
CA THR A 191 15.90 -1.66 4.09
C THR A 191 16.77 -2.77 3.51
N THR A 192 17.92 -3.01 4.13
CA THR A 192 18.86 -4.07 3.71
C THR A 192 19.08 -5.12 4.81
N PRO A 193 19.35 -6.39 4.46
CA PRO A 193 19.37 -6.95 3.10
C PRO A 193 17.97 -6.97 2.45
N ALA A 194 17.91 -6.79 1.12
CA ALA A 194 16.65 -6.73 0.38
C ALA A 194 16.12 -8.13 0.06
N ALA A 195 14.80 -8.34 0.16
CA ALA A 195 14.15 -9.61 -0.19
C ALA A 195 13.90 -9.68 -1.71
N ARG A 196 14.98 -9.82 -2.49
CA ARG A 196 14.94 -9.88 -3.96
C ARG A 196 15.24 -11.29 -4.47
N CYS A 197 14.23 -11.93 -5.07
CA CYS A 197 14.42 -13.20 -5.77
C CYS A 197 14.97 -13.04 -7.20
N PHE A 198 15.07 -11.80 -7.70
CA PHE A 198 15.60 -11.48 -9.03
C PHE A 198 16.73 -10.46 -8.90
N ASP A 199 17.69 -10.52 -9.81
CA ASP A 199 18.88 -9.65 -9.75
C ASP A 199 18.52 -8.20 -10.04
N THR A 200 17.53 -7.99 -10.91
CA THR A 200 17.05 -6.67 -11.31
C THR A 200 15.52 -6.59 -11.29
N GLU A 201 15.02 -5.36 -11.14
CA GLU A 201 13.59 -5.08 -11.22
C GLU A 201 13.00 -5.45 -12.59
N SER A 202 13.77 -5.26 -13.67
CA SER A 202 13.34 -5.64 -15.02
C SER A 202 13.14 -7.15 -15.16
N GLN A 203 14.00 -7.97 -14.55
CA GLN A 203 13.80 -9.43 -14.54
C GLN A 203 12.52 -9.82 -13.79
N TRP A 204 12.26 -9.19 -12.64
CA TRP A 204 11.01 -9.39 -11.89
C TRP A 204 9.78 -9.00 -12.73
N LYS A 205 9.79 -7.83 -13.38
CA LYS A 205 8.70 -7.37 -14.24
C LYS A 205 8.46 -8.33 -15.42
N LEU A 206 9.52 -8.83 -16.05
CA LEU A 206 9.41 -9.82 -17.12
C LEU A 206 8.78 -11.13 -16.62
N TRP A 207 9.16 -11.59 -15.42
CA TRP A 207 8.53 -12.76 -14.79
C TRP A 207 7.04 -12.56 -14.55
N GLU A 208 6.64 -11.39 -14.03
CA GLU A 208 5.23 -11.06 -13.78
C GLU A 208 4.41 -10.94 -15.07
N LEU A 209 4.98 -10.40 -16.15
CA LEU A 209 4.31 -10.34 -17.45
C LEU A 209 4.02 -11.73 -18.05
N GLN A 210 4.74 -12.76 -17.60
CA GLN A 210 4.49 -14.15 -18.01
C GLN A 210 3.40 -14.84 -17.16
N ARG A 211 2.82 -14.15 -16.17
CA ARG A 211 1.77 -14.71 -15.33
C ARG A 211 0.55 -15.00 -16.18
N ASP A 212 0.11 -16.26 -16.16
CA ASP A 212 -1.11 -16.69 -16.82
C ASP A 212 -2.31 -15.98 -16.18
N THR A 213 -3.13 -15.33 -16.99
CA THR A 213 -4.33 -14.60 -16.54
C THR A 213 -5.57 -15.48 -16.54
N ARG A 214 -5.47 -16.72 -17.03
CA ARG A 214 -6.56 -17.69 -16.96
C ARG A 214 -6.91 -17.98 -15.50
N LEU A 215 -8.21 -18.08 -15.23
CA LEU A 215 -8.70 -18.53 -13.93
C LEU A 215 -8.22 -19.97 -13.67
N LEU A 216 -7.85 -20.24 -12.43
CA LEU A 216 -7.47 -21.59 -12.02
C LEU A 216 -8.66 -22.52 -12.18
N ASN A 217 -8.45 -23.58 -12.93
CA ASN A 217 -9.44 -24.59 -13.21
C ASN A 217 -8.84 -25.99 -12.97
N LEU A 218 -9.55 -26.80 -12.17
CA LEU A 218 -9.13 -28.16 -11.84
C LEU A 218 -9.28 -29.14 -13.02
N THR A 219 -10.01 -28.76 -14.07
CA THR A 219 -10.24 -29.61 -15.24
C THR A 219 -9.25 -29.35 -16.38
N ASP A 220 -8.31 -28.44 -16.22
CA ASP A 220 -7.26 -28.14 -17.20
C ASP A 220 -5.87 -27.97 -16.55
N ASP A 221 -4.87 -27.61 -17.35
CA ASP A 221 -3.48 -27.50 -16.91
C ASP A 221 -3.15 -26.21 -16.14
N THR A 222 -4.10 -25.28 -15.96
CA THR A 222 -3.83 -23.97 -15.32
C THR A 222 -3.28 -24.13 -13.90
N VAL A 223 -3.81 -25.09 -13.13
CA VAL A 223 -3.33 -25.39 -11.77
C VAL A 223 -1.91 -25.98 -11.79
N HIS A 224 -1.62 -26.86 -12.75
CA HIS A 224 -0.28 -27.45 -12.89
C HIS A 224 0.76 -26.40 -13.29
N ILE A 225 0.41 -25.51 -14.23
CA ILE A 225 1.25 -24.39 -14.67
C ILE A 225 1.50 -23.42 -13.52
N ALA A 226 0.44 -23.01 -12.80
CA ALA A 226 0.56 -22.13 -11.63
C ALA A 226 1.49 -22.74 -10.58
N ARG A 227 1.28 -24.02 -10.23
CA ARG A 227 2.16 -24.73 -9.28
C ARG A 227 3.60 -24.83 -9.76
N ALA A 228 3.83 -25.07 -11.06
CA ALA A 228 5.18 -25.12 -11.61
C ALA A 228 5.88 -23.76 -11.52
N ARG A 229 5.18 -22.67 -11.83
CA ARG A 229 5.67 -21.30 -11.66
C ARG A 229 6.04 -20.99 -10.21
N GLU A 230 5.17 -21.33 -9.25
CA GLU A 230 5.44 -21.13 -7.83
C GLU A 230 6.68 -21.91 -7.35
N LYS A 231 6.86 -23.16 -7.81
CA LYS A 231 8.07 -23.94 -7.49
C LYS A 231 9.35 -23.31 -8.03
N LEU A 232 9.30 -22.79 -9.26
CA LEU A 232 10.46 -22.12 -9.87
C LEU A 232 10.80 -20.82 -9.14
N LEU A 233 9.78 -20.01 -8.81
CA LEU A 233 9.96 -18.80 -8.02
C LEU A 233 10.54 -19.12 -6.63
N THR A 234 9.98 -20.13 -5.95
CA THR A 234 10.46 -20.59 -4.64
C THR A 234 11.93 -21.01 -4.69
N ALA A 235 12.31 -21.86 -5.64
CA ALA A 235 13.69 -22.32 -5.79
C ALA A 235 14.66 -21.16 -6.02
N ARG A 236 14.24 -20.18 -6.82
CA ARG A 236 15.03 -18.97 -7.09
C ARG A 236 15.15 -18.08 -5.84
N CYS A 237 14.08 -17.89 -5.08
CA CYS A 237 14.12 -17.16 -3.81
C CYS A 237 15.04 -17.88 -2.81
N GLU A 238 14.97 -19.21 -2.70
CA GLU A 238 15.84 -19.98 -1.80
C GLU A 238 17.32 -19.77 -2.14
N GLU A 239 17.68 -19.76 -3.43
CA GLU A 239 19.04 -19.47 -3.89
C GLU A 239 19.50 -18.04 -3.55
N LYS A 240 18.63 -17.04 -3.75
CA LYS A 240 19.01 -15.62 -3.66
C LYS A 240 18.93 -15.03 -2.25
N ILE A 241 17.92 -15.42 -1.49
CA ILE A 241 17.56 -14.82 -0.20
C ILE A 241 17.29 -15.85 0.90
N GLY A 242 17.46 -17.14 0.61
CA GLY A 242 17.48 -18.22 1.58
C GLY A 242 18.86 -18.41 2.23
N GLY A 243 19.10 -19.60 2.76
CA GLY A 243 20.31 -19.91 3.55
C GLY A 243 20.20 -19.49 5.02
N GLU A 244 21.23 -19.80 5.81
CA GLU A 244 21.23 -19.62 7.27
C GLU A 244 20.91 -18.18 7.71
N TRP A 245 21.56 -17.20 7.05
CA TRP A 245 21.40 -15.77 7.31
C TRP A 245 20.59 -15.04 6.24
N GLY A 246 19.85 -15.79 5.43
CA GLY A 246 19.02 -15.25 4.35
C GLY A 246 17.82 -14.46 4.88
N ILE A 247 17.55 -13.30 4.29
CA ILE A 247 16.45 -12.42 4.72
C ILE A 247 15.09 -13.11 4.68
N ALA A 248 14.89 -14.13 3.84
CA ALA A 248 13.64 -14.89 3.79
C ALA A 248 13.28 -15.53 5.14
N ARG A 249 14.27 -15.87 5.98
CA ARG A 249 14.06 -16.44 7.32
C ARG A 249 13.71 -15.39 8.37
N PHE A 250 14.06 -14.13 8.12
CA PHE A 250 13.99 -13.06 9.12
C PHE A 250 13.03 -11.93 8.74
N ALA A 251 12.17 -12.12 7.74
CA ALA A 251 11.19 -11.14 7.28
C ALA A 251 9.77 -11.36 7.85
N GLY A 252 9.62 -12.20 8.88
CA GLY A 252 8.31 -12.51 9.48
C GLY A 252 7.70 -11.35 10.27
N THR A 253 6.36 -11.27 10.30
CA THR A 253 5.59 -10.19 10.97
C THR A 253 5.97 -10.00 12.45
N HIS A 254 6.31 -11.07 13.15
CA HIS A 254 6.73 -11.04 14.56
C HIS A 254 8.06 -10.28 14.76
N LEU A 255 9.01 -10.41 13.84
CA LEU A 255 10.26 -9.65 13.86
C LEU A 255 10.02 -8.18 13.52
N VAL A 256 9.17 -7.90 12.54
CA VAL A 256 8.76 -6.52 12.21
C VAL A 256 8.06 -5.85 13.40
N ALA A 257 7.23 -6.59 14.16
CA ALA A 257 6.63 -6.08 15.39
C ALA A 257 7.69 -5.78 16.48
N ARG A 258 8.75 -6.58 16.56
CA ARG A 258 9.89 -6.29 17.44
C ARG A 258 10.64 -5.04 16.95
N ASP A 259 10.85 -4.88 15.65
CA ASP A 259 11.49 -3.68 15.08
C ASP A 259 10.70 -2.41 15.45
N MET A 260 9.37 -2.45 15.40
CA MET A 260 8.53 -1.32 15.83
C MET A 260 8.80 -0.89 17.27
N LEU A 261 8.98 -1.86 18.18
CA LEU A 261 9.32 -1.59 19.58
C LEU A 261 10.71 -0.93 19.67
N GLU A 262 11.71 -1.51 19.01
CA GLU A 262 13.09 -1.03 19.01
C GLU A 262 13.25 0.38 18.41
N ILE A 263 12.46 0.70 17.37
CA ILE A 263 12.39 2.04 16.79
C ILE A 263 11.85 3.04 17.82
N VAL A 264 10.72 2.73 18.44
CA VAL A 264 10.04 3.65 19.37
C VAL A 264 10.84 3.86 20.66
N GLU A 265 11.51 2.81 21.16
CA GLU A 265 12.40 2.93 22.32
C GLU A 265 13.63 3.80 22.04
N ARG A 266 14.21 3.72 20.84
CA ARG A 266 15.32 4.61 20.42
C ARG A 266 14.89 6.05 20.20
N LEU A 267 13.61 6.29 19.92
CA LEU A 267 13.03 7.63 19.90
C LEU A 267 12.73 8.17 21.31
N GLY A 268 12.98 7.39 22.37
CA GLY A 268 12.70 7.77 23.75
C GLY A 268 11.22 7.68 24.11
N GLN A 269 10.39 7.03 23.29
CA GLN A 269 8.97 6.87 23.52
C GLN A 269 8.68 5.53 24.20
N GLN A 270 7.85 5.53 25.25
CA GLN A 270 7.63 4.33 26.08
C GLN A 270 6.66 3.32 25.46
N LYS A 271 5.73 3.79 24.63
CA LYS A 271 4.64 3.00 24.05
C LYS A 271 4.46 3.34 22.58
N VAL A 272 4.14 2.35 21.77
CA VAL A 272 3.91 2.52 20.32
C VAL A 272 2.57 3.21 20.08
N HIS A 273 2.62 4.30 19.31
CA HIS A 273 1.46 4.86 18.62
C HIS A 273 1.53 4.38 17.17
N TYR A 274 0.50 3.67 16.71
CA TYR A 274 0.52 3.00 15.41
C TYR A 274 -0.80 3.19 14.66
N TRP A 275 -0.68 3.44 13.37
CA TRP A 275 -1.79 3.36 12.42
C TRP A 275 -1.36 2.53 11.21
N GLY A 276 -1.90 1.31 11.12
CA GLY A 276 -1.62 0.36 10.05
C GLY A 276 -2.80 0.17 9.12
N PHE A 277 -2.52 0.07 7.83
CA PHE A 277 -3.52 -0.15 6.79
C PHE A 277 -3.37 -1.54 6.16
N SER A 278 -4.46 -2.20 5.77
CA SER A 278 -4.41 -3.49 5.05
C SER A 278 -3.56 -4.53 5.82
N TYR A 279 -2.49 -5.12 5.26
CA TYR A 279 -1.57 -5.99 6.01
C TYR A 279 -1.00 -5.33 7.29
N GLY A 280 -0.88 -4.00 7.33
CA GLY A 280 -0.52 -3.26 8.54
C GLY A 280 -1.48 -3.52 9.70
N THR A 281 -2.74 -3.88 9.42
CA THR A 281 -3.68 -4.32 10.47
C THR A 281 -3.28 -5.65 11.10
N VAL A 282 -2.73 -6.58 10.33
CA VAL A 282 -2.15 -7.84 10.84
C VAL A 282 -0.93 -7.54 11.70
N LEU A 283 -0.06 -6.63 11.24
CA LEU A 283 1.11 -6.19 12.01
C LEU A 283 0.71 -5.55 13.35
N GLY A 284 -0.31 -4.69 13.34
CA GLY A 284 -0.87 -4.08 14.56
C GLY A 284 -1.43 -5.13 15.54
N GLN A 285 -2.15 -6.15 15.05
CA GLN A 285 -2.64 -7.27 15.85
C GLN A 285 -1.49 -8.08 16.47
N TYR A 286 -0.46 -8.41 15.68
CA TYR A 286 0.74 -9.10 16.16
C TYR A 286 1.45 -8.29 17.25
N PHE A 287 1.62 -6.99 17.05
CA PHE A 287 2.25 -6.11 18.03
C PHE A 287 1.47 -6.10 19.35
N ALA A 288 0.14 -5.92 19.27
CA ALA A 288 -0.71 -5.90 20.45
C ALA A 288 -0.71 -7.23 21.22
N ALA A 289 -0.61 -8.37 20.53
CA ALA A 289 -0.54 -9.68 21.14
C ALA A 289 0.83 -9.97 21.79
N LEU A 290 1.94 -9.56 21.15
CA LEU A 290 3.30 -9.81 21.64
C LEU A 290 3.72 -8.83 22.74
N TYR A 291 3.28 -7.56 22.65
CA TYR A 291 3.70 -6.47 23.54
C TYR A 291 2.51 -5.63 24.04
N PRO A 292 1.48 -6.24 24.67
CA PRO A 292 0.25 -5.53 25.07
C PRO A 292 0.53 -4.31 25.96
N GLN A 293 1.52 -4.40 26.85
CA GLN A 293 1.97 -3.33 27.75
C GLN A 293 2.64 -2.15 27.02
N LYS A 294 3.13 -2.37 25.80
CA LYS A 294 3.78 -1.35 24.96
C LYS A 294 2.82 -0.70 23.96
N VAL A 295 1.53 -1.04 23.97
CA VAL A 295 0.52 -0.36 23.15
C VAL A 295 0.14 0.97 23.79
N GLY A 296 0.34 2.08 23.07
CA GLY A 296 -0.08 3.42 23.47
C GLY A 296 -1.38 3.81 22.80
N ARG A 297 -1.37 3.86 21.46
CA ARG A 297 -2.52 4.16 20.61
C ARG A 297 -2.45 3.25 19.40
N LEU A 298 -3.55 2.60 19.05
CA LEU A 298 -3.58 1.63 17.97
C LEU A 298 -4.79 1.87 17.08
N ILE A 299 -4.52 2.15 15.80
CA ILE A 299 -5.52 2.20 14.75
C ILE A 299 -5.14 1.14 13.72
N ILE A 300 -6.09 0.31 13.34
CA ILE A 300 -5.95 -0.68 12.28
C ILE A 300 -7.11 -0.48 11.31
N ASP A 301 -6.81 -0.17 10.05
CA ASP A 301 -7.75 0.30 9.05
C ASP A 301 -7.71 -0.58 7.78
N GLY A 302 -8.86 -1.04 7.32
CA GLY A 302 -8.94 -2.15 6.36
C GLY A 302 -8.48 -3.46 7.00
N VAL A 303 -9.22 -3.89 8.03
CA VAL A 303 -8.81 -4.96 8.95
C VAL A 303 -8.83 -6.33 8.27
N PHE A 304 -7.68 -6.99 8.30
CA PHE A 304 -7.56 -8.38 7.89
C PHE A 304 -7.38 -9.28 9.13
N ASP A 305 -8.11 -10.40 9.18
CA ASP A 305 -8.03 -11.37 10.27
C ASP A 305 -6.64 -12.04 10.33
N ALA A 306 -5.91 -11.80 11.44
CA ALA A 306 -4.53 -12.27 11.57
C ALA A 306 -4.40 -13.81 11.64
N TYR A 307 -5.42 -14.52 12.13
CA TYR A 307 -5.43 -15.99 12.15
C TYR A 307 -5.55 -16.56 10.73
N SER A 308 -6.47 -16.01 9.94
CA SER A 308 -6.74 -16.38 8.56
C SER A 308 -5.55 -16.04 7.66
N TYR A 309 -4.91 -14.89 7.91
CA TYR A 309 -3.65 -14.52 7.25
C TYR A 309 -2.54 -15.54 7.55
N ARG A 310 -2.29 -15.83 8.84
CA ARG A 310 -1.25 -16.79 9.25
C ARG A 310 -1.50 -18.20 8.69
N ALA A 311 -2.77 -18.61 8.65
CA ALA A 311 -3.16 -19.93 8.16
C ALA A 311 -3.27 -20.00 6.63
N ASN A 312 -3.02 -18.90 5.90
CA ASN A 312 -3.19 -18.79 4.45
C ASN A 312 -4.58 -19.22 3.96
N ILE A 313 -5.64 -18.90 4.73
CA ILE A 313 -7.02 -19.30 4.41
C ILE A 313 -7.71 -18.25 3.52
N TRP A 314 -7.56 -16.96 3.85
CA TRP A 314 -8.09 -15.82 3.06
C TRP A 314 -9.61 -15.86 2.79
N ASN A 315 -10.37 -16.66 3.54
CA ASN A 315 -11.79 -16.90 3.30
C ASN A 315 -12.70 -15.68 3.59
N THR A 316 -12.24 -14.74 4.42
CA THR A 316 -12.99 -13.51 4.73
C THR A 316 -12.73 -12.38 3.74
N SER A 317 -11.67 -12.46 2.93
CA SER A 317 -11.24 -11.38 2.04
C SER A 317 -12.17 -11.14 0.85
N LEU A 318 -13.02 -12.11 0.51
CA LEU A 318 -13.91 -12.07 -0.66
C LEU A 318 -15.40 -11.91 -0.30
N VAL A 319 -15.74 -11.85 0.99
CA VAL A 319 -17.13 -11.86 1.46
C VAL A 319 -17.94 -10.70 0.86
N ASP A 320 -17.33 -9.52 0.75
CA ASP A 320 -17.99 -8.33 0.23
C ASP A 320 -17.70 -8.06 -1.25
N THR A 321 -16.98 -8.95 -1.96
CA THR A 321 -16.60 -8.69 -3.36
C THR A 321 -17.83 -8.50 -4.24
N ASP A 322 -18.81 -9.40 -4.18
CA ASP A 322 -20.03 -9.30 -4.97
C ASP A 322 -20.86 -8.06 -4.59
N ALA A 323 -20.89 -7.70 -3.30
CA ALA A 323 -21.57 -6.49 -2.82
C ALA A 323 -20.90 -5.20 -3.34
N VAL A 324 -19.57 -5.16 -3.38
CA VAL A 324 -18.81 -4.02 -3.93
C VAL A 324 -19.00 -3.90 -5.44
N ILE A 325 -19.03 -5.02 -6.17
CA ILE A 325 -19.33 -5.02 -7.61
C ILE A 325 -20.76 -4.56 -7.87
N ALA A 326 -21.74 -5.04 -7.10
CA ALA A 326 -23.13 -4.59 -7.21
C ALA A 326 -23.25 -3.08 -6.92
N SER A 327 -22.54 -2.58 -5.90
CA SER A 327 -22.47 -1.16 -5.57
C SER A 327 -21.95 -0.32 -6.74
N PHE A 328 -20.99 -0.81 -7.53
CA PHE A 328 -20.53 -0.10 -8.73
C PHE A 328 -21.67 0.15 -9.72
N PHE A 329 -22.47 -0.87 -10.03
CA PHE A 329 -23.60 -0.71 -10.97
C PHE A 329 -24.70 0.21 -10.41
N GLN A 330 -24.93 0.19 -9.10
CA GLN A 330 -25.81 1.15 -8.43
C GLN A 330 -25.33 2.59 -8.58
N HIS A 331 -24.06 2.87 -8.27
CA HIS A 331 -23.52 4.21 -8.38
C HIS A 331 -23.38 4.67 -9.84
N CYS A 332 -23.08 3.76 -10.76
CA CYS A 332 -23.07 4.02 -12.20
C CYS A 332 -24.45 4.44 -12.71
N HIS A 333 -25.51 3.73 -12.30
CA HIS A 333 -26.89 4.10 -12.60
C HIS A 333 -27.23 5.49 -12.06
N HIS A 334 -26.93 5.77 -10.79
CA HIS A 334 -27.18 7.09 -10.17
C HIS A 334 -26.40 8.24 -10.82
N ALA A 335 -25.21 7.97 -11.36
CA ALA A 335 -24.40 8.97 -12.04
C ALA A 335 -25.03 9.44 -13.37
N GLY A 336 -25.86 8.60 -14.00
CA GLY A 336 -26.54 8.90 -15.26
C GLY A 336 -25.69 8.60 -16.51
N PRO A 337 -26.32 8.60 -17.71
CA PRO A 337 -25.66 8.22 -18.97
C PRO A 337 -24.56 9.19 -19.40
N GLU A 338 -24.56 10.42 -18.89
CA GLU A 338 -23.53 11.41 -19.19
C GLU A 338 -22.23 11.17 -18.42
N LYS A 339 -22.29 10.47 -17.27
CA LYS A 339 -21.14 10.29 -16.36
C LYS A 339 -20.67 8.85 -16.26
N CYS A 340 -21.52 7.87 -16.58
CA CYS A 340 -21.13 6.46 -16.59
C CYS A 340 -21.34 5.83 -17.96
N ALA A 341 -20.26 5.35 -18.57
CA ALA A 341 -20.30 4.65 -19.87
C ALA A 341 -21.03 3.30 -19.82
N LEU A 342 -21.19 2.73 -18.62
CA LEU A 342 -21.91 1.47 -18.38
C LEU A 342 -23.33 1.70 -17.82
N TRP A 343 -23.85 2.92 -17.97
CA TRP A 343 -25.17 3.27 -17.46
C TRP A 343 -26.27 2.45 -18.14
N GLU A 344 -27.23 2.01 -17.34
CA GLU A 344 -28.48 1.40 -17.77
C GLU A 344 -29.66 2.07 -17.02
N PRO A 345 -30.90 2.01 -17.54
CA PRO A 345 -32.09 2.58 -16.88
C PRO A 345 -32.40 2.00 -15.49
N SER A 346 -31.79 0.87 -15.12
CA SER A 346 -31.81 0.29 -13.78
C SER A 346 -30.43 -0.28 -13.44
N PRO A 347 -30.02 -0.27 -12.16
CA PRO A 347 -28.81 -0.97 -11.74
C PRO A 347 -29.03 -2.49 -11.91
N ALA A 348 -28.09 -3.15 -12.59
CA ALA A 348 -28.08 -4.60 -12.81
C ALA A 348 -27.75 -5.38 -11.54
#